data_AF-X1EC95-F1
#
_entry.id   AF-X1EC95-F1
#
_cell.length_a   1.000
_cell.length_b   1.000
_cell.length_c   1.000
_cell.angle_alpha   90.00
_cell.angle_beta   90.00
_cell.angle_gamma   90.00
#
_symmetry.space_group_name_H-M   'P 1'
#
loop_
_entity.id
_entity.type
_entity.pdbx_description
1 polymer ?
#
loop_
_entity_poly.entity_id
_entity_poly.type
_entity_poly.pdbx_seq_one_letter_code
_entity_poly.pdbx_strand_id
1 'polypeptide(L)'
;EATETVTVEVTTTLTGYNIPLEKGWNLISLPLIPDDSRIESVLANVLDDVISVWKYIPKTDDKPADWSVYSTGPDAPIDLTTMGDGVGYWVNLDEAGTMVLSGLETPLPPDGPHEYNVVVGWNLIGFKEV
;
A
#
# COMPACT_ATOMS: atom_id res chain seq x y z
N GLU A 1 23.15 31.83 -25.54
CA GLU A 1 23.20 30.47 -24.97
C GLU A 1 22.25 29.58 -25.76
N ALA A 2 22.66 28.36 -26.07
CA ALA A 2 21.81 27.36 -26.68
C ALA A 2 21.33 26.40 -25.59
N THR A 3 20.02 26.23 -25.46
CA THR A 3 19.43 25.27 -24.53
C THR A 3 19.34 23.93 -25.24
N GLU A 4 20.09 22.93 -24.77
CA GLU A 4 19.93 21.53 -25.20
C GLU A 4 18.96 20.82 -24.26
N THR A 5 17.91 20.25 -24.83
CA THR A 5 17.01 19.34 -24.12
C THR A 5 17.50 17.91 -24.32
N VAL A 6 17.90 17.26 -23.23
CA VAL A 6 18.21 15.83 -23.21
C VAL A 6 16.93 15.06 -22.89
N THR A 7 16.51 14.20 -23.80
CA THR A 7 15.39 13.27 -23.59
C THR A 7 15.92 12.01 -22.93
N VAL A 8 15.55 11.75 -21.67
CA VAL A 8 15.86 10.50 -20.99
C VAL A 8 14.69 9.54 -21.17
N GLU A 9 14.92 8.41 -21.81
CA GLU A 9 13.94 7.32 -21.88
C GLU A 9 13.99 6.53 -20.57
N VAL A 10 13.01 6.75 -19.69
CA VAL A 10 12.88 5.96 -18.46
C VAL A 10 12.29 4.61 -18.85
N THR A 11 13.09 3.56 -18.80
CA THR A 11 12.62 2.18 -19.00
C THR A 11 12.06 1.69 -17.65
N THR A 12 10.73 1.65 -17.51
CA THR A 12 10.07 1.14 -16.30
C THR A 12 10.05 -0.38 -16.31
N THR A 13 10.76 -1.02 -15.39
CA THR A 13 10.58 -2.46 -15.11
C THR A 13 9.34 -2.64 -14.24
N LEU A 14 8.20 -2.87 -14.89
CA LEU A 14 6.98 -3.31 -14.22
C LEU A 14 7.24 -4.66 -13.57
N THR A 15 7.30 -4.68 -12.24
CA THR A 15 7.56 -5.91 -11.49
C THR A 15 6.24 -6.39 -10.91
N GLY A 16 5.92 -7.66 -11.10
CA GLY A 16 4.83 -8.32 -10.41
C GLY A 16 5.37 -9.02 -9.17
N TYR A 17 4.72 -8.83 -8.04
CA TYR A 17 5.08 -9.49 -6.78
C TYR A 17 3.88 -10.26 -6.23
N ASN A 18 4.08 -11.54 -5.93
CA ASN A 18 3.05 -12.41 -5.35
C ASN A 18 3.16 -12.41 -3.84
N ILE A 19 2.10 -12.01 -3.14
CA ILE A 19 2.01 -12.03 -1.69
C ILE A 19 1.02 -13.14 -1.29
N PRO A 20 1.50 -14.29 -0.76
CA PRO A 20 0.61 -15.29 -0.21
C PRO A 20 -0.03 -14.77 1.07
N LEU A 21 -1.34 -14.91 1.17
CA LEU A 21 -2.14 -14.48 2.33
C LEU A 21 -2.90 -15.70 2.86
N GLU A 22 -2.83 -15.90 4.16
CA GLU A 22 -3.53 -16.99 4.85
C GLU A 22 -4.97 -16.59 5.17
N LYS A 23 -5.82 -17.58 5.45
CA LYS A 23 -7.16 -17.34 6.01
C LYS A 23 -7.03 -16.62 7.36
N GLY A 24 -7.87 -15.62 7.59
CA GLY A 24 -7.82 -14.78 8.78
C GLY A 24 -6.87 -13.59 8.63
N TRP A 25 -6.24 -13.18 9.74
CA TRP A 25 -5.45 -11.96 9.83
C TRP A 25 -4.02 -12.12 9.32
N ASN A 26 -3.65 -11.27 8.37
CA ASN A 26 -2.30 -11.13 7.82
C ASN A 26 -1.79 -9.71 8.07
N LEU A 27 -0.58 -9.56 8.62
CA LEU A 27 0.10 -8.26 8.69
C LEU A 27 1.07 -8.15 7.53
N ILE A 28 0.78 -7.23 6.60
CA ILE A 28 1.55 -7.06 5.38
C ILE A 28 1.96 -5.61 5.15
N SER A 29 2.94 -5.42 4.28
CA SER A 29 3.24 -4.16 3.62
C SER A 29 3.42 -4.40 2.13
N LEU A 30 3.30 -3.33 1.32
CA LEU A 30 3.47 -3.44 -0.12
C LEU A 30 4.98 -3.35 -0.47
N PRO A 31 5.56 -4.37 -1.14
CA PRO A 31 6.97 -4.36 -1.55
C PRO A 31 7.25 -3.47 -2.77
N LEU A 32 6.20 -3.02 -3.47
CA LEU A 32 6.26 -2.15 -4.65
C LEU A 32 5.35 -0.93 -4.43
N ILE A 33 5.66 0.16 -5.13
CA ILE A 33 4.72 1.27 -5.33
C ILE A 33 3.65 0.78 -6.31
N PRO A 34 2.39 0.60 -5.89
CA PRO A 34 1.35 0.10 -6.79
C PRO A 34 1.14 1.05 -7.97
N ASP A 35 0.95 0.49 -9.17
CA ASP A 35 0.57 1.27 -10.36
C ASP A 35 -0.80 1.97 -10.16
N ASP A 36 -1.70 1.30 -9.44
CA ASP A 36 -3.00 1.81 -9.03
C ASP A 36 -3.18 1.52 -7.53
N SER A 37 -3.16 2.59 -6.73
CA SER A 37 -3.24 2.51 -5.28
C SER A 37 -4.64 2.25 -4.75
N ARG A 38 -5.69 2.20 -5.58
CA ARG A 38 -7.04 1.86 -5.12
C ARG A 38 -7.06 0.47 -4.51
N ILE A 39 -7.71 0.33 -3.36
CA ILE A 39 -7.72 -0.93 -2.61
C ILE A 39 -8.32 -2.08 -3.42
N GLU A 40 -9.35 -1.82 -4.24
CA GLU A 40 -9.96 -2.80 -5.12
C GLU A 40 -9.01 -3.24 -6.24
N SER A 41 -8.10 -2.36 -6.68
CA SER A 41 -7.08 -2.69 -7.68
C SER A 41 -5.94 -3.49 -7.07
N VAL A 42 -5.46 -3.08 -5.88
CA VAL A 42 -4.38 -3.78 -5.15
C VAL A 42 -4.80 -5.19 -4.73
N LEU A 43 -6.05 -5.35 -4.28
CA LEU A 43 -6.57 -6.62 -3.79
C LEU A 43 -7.36 -7.40 -4.85
N ALA A 44 -7.34 -7.00 -6.12
CA ALA A 44 -8.22 -7.53 -7.17
C ALA A 44 -8.26 -9.06 -7.24
N ASN A 45 -7.13 -9.73 -6.99
CA ASN A 45 -7.02 -11.20 -7.04
C ASN A 45 -7.61 -11.95 -5.84
N VAL A 46 -7.84 -11.25 -4.73
CA VAL A 46 -8.34 -11.81 -3.46
C VAL A 46 -9.58 -11.07 -2.94
N LEU A 47 -10.11 -10.11 -3.70
CA LEU A 47 -11.10 -9.14 -3.25
C LEU A 47 -12.38 -9.80 -2.73
N ASP A 48 -12.81 -10.89 -3.39
CA ASP A 48 -14.01 -11.64 -3.01
C ASP A 48 -13.89 -12.31 -1.63
N ASP A 49 -12.67 -12.58 -1.18
CA ASP A 49 -12.37 -13.18 0.13
C ASP A 49 -12.01 -12.12 1.19
N VAL A 50 -11.93 -10.82 0.84
CA VAL A 50 -11.60 -9.76 1.79
C VAL A 50 -12.77 -9.47 2.71
N ILE A 51 -12.55 -9.68 4.02
CA ILE A 51 -13.50 -9.29 5.08
C ILE A 51 -13.26 -7.82 5.45
N SER A 52 -12.00 -7.46 5.72
CA SER A 52 -11.63 -6.10 6.09
C SER A 52 -10.14 -5.83 5.97
N VAL A 53 -9.77 -4.58 5.71
CA VAL A 53 -8.40 -4.09 5.74
C VAL A 53 -8.30 -2.91 6.69
N TRP A 54 -7.25 -2.88 7.50
CA TRP A 54 -7.06 -1.88 8.54
C TRP A 54 -5.71 -1.21 8.39
N LYS A 55 -5.73 0.13 8.38
CA LYS A 55 -4.55 0.99 8.41
C LYS A 55 -4.55 1.76 9.72
N TYR A 56 -3.44 1.68 10.45
CA TYR A 56 -3.26 2.47 11.67
C TYR A 56 -3.07 3.95 11.33
N ILE A 57 -3.80 4.84 12.00
CA ILE A 57 -3.61 6.29 11.97
C ILE A 57 -2.86 6.68 13.25
N PRO A 58 -1.60 7.13 13.14
CA PRO A 58 -0.84 7.59 14.30
C PRO A 58 -1.50 8.78 14.99
N LYS A 59 -1.30 8.88 16.30
CA LYS A 59 -1.69 10.04 17.09
C LYS A 59 -0.96 11.29 16.58
N THR A 60 -1.67 12.40 16.44
CA THR A 60 -1.09 13.73 16.23
C THR A 60 -1.41 14.64 17.41
N ASP A 61 -0.90 15.88 17.39
CA ASP A 61 -1.21 16.86 18.44
C ASP A 61 -2.71 17.15 18.54
N ASP A 62 -3.41 17.14 17.40
CA ASP A 62 -4.84 17.49 17.29
C ASP A 62 -5.79 16.29 17.30
N LYS A 63 -5.29 15.05 17.15
CA LYS A 63 -6.13 13.85 17.03
C LYS A 63 -5.53 12.64 17.77
N PRO A 64 -6.35 11.84 18.48
CA PRO A 64 -5.91 10.58 19.03
C PRO A 64 -5.51 9.60 17.91
N ALA A 65 -4.78 8.55 18.28
CA ALA A 65 -4.57 7.42 17.36
C ALA A 65 -5.91 6.77 17.02
N ASP A 66 -6.02 6.30 15.79
CA ASP A 66 -7.25 5.70 15.27
C ASP A 66 -6.94 4.63 14.22
N TRP A 67 -7.97 4.04 13.64
CA TRP A 67 -7.87 3.11 12.53
C TRP A 67 -8.75 3.55 11.36
N SER A 68 -8.17 3.53 10.17
CA SER A 68 -8.92 3.63 8.92
C SER A 68 -9.18 2.23 8.38
N VAL A 69 -10.40 1.98 7.93
CA VAL A 69 -10.93 0.67 7.62
C VAL A 69 -11.53 0.65 6.22
N TYR A 70 -11.26 -0.45 5.52
CA TYR A 70 -12.01 -0.93 4.37
C TYR A 70 -12.73 -2.20 4.79
N SER A 71 -13.98 -2.38 4.42
CA SER A 71 -14.68 -3.63 4.63
C SER A 71 -15.84 -3.79 3.66
N THR A 72 -16.13 -5.04 3.32
CA THR A 72 -17.12 -5.46 2.33
C THR A 72 -18.51 -5.68 2.94
N GLY A 73 -18.66 -5.52 4.26
CA GLY A 73 -19.93 -5.68 4.97
C GLY A 73 -20.91 -4.52 4.74
N PRO A 74 -22.23 -4.75 4.86
CA PRO A 74 -23.28 -3.79 4.51
C PRO A 74 -23.30 -2.51 5.36
N ASP A 75 -22.74 -2.56 6.57
CA ASP A 75 -22.69 -1.43 7.53
C ASP A 75 -21.25 -0.96 7.82
N ALA A 76 -20.28 -1.40 7.01
CA ALA A 76 -18.90 -1.24 7.36
C ALA A 76 -18.36 0.16 6.99
N PRO A 77 -17.56 0.80 7.86
CA PRO A 77 -16.86 2.03 7.52
C PRO A 77 -15.92 1.77 6.34
N ILE A 78 -16.00 2.62 5.31
CA ILE A 78 -15.07 2.62 4.18
C ILE A 78 -14.45 4.01 4.10
N ASP A 79 -13.49 4.27 4.99
CA ASP A 79 -12.66 5.48 4.94
C ASP A 79 -11.25 5.19 4.42
N LEU A 80 -10.87 3.90 4.33
CA LEU A 80 -9.68 3.43 3.64
C LEU A 80 -10.03 3.05 2.20
N THR A 81 -9.61 3.85 1.24
CA THR A 81 -9.87 3.60 -0.20
C THR A 81 -8.60 3.30 -0.99
N THR A 82 -7.43 3.48 -0.37
CA THR A 82 -6.14 3.27 -1.02
C THR A 82 -5.15 2.50 -0.15
N MET A 83 -4.29 1.74 -0.82
CA MET A 83 -3.12 1.08 -0.25
C MET A 83 -1.87 1.54 -1.00
N GLY A 84 -0.88 2.02 -0.27
CA GLY A 84 0.42 2.43 -0.78
C GLY A 84 1.58 1.81 0.00
N ASP A 85 2.78 1.98 -0.56
CA ASP A 85 4.05 1.60 0.06
C ASP A 85 4.35 2.39 1.35
N GLY A 86 5.30 1.90 2.15
CA GLY A 86 5.70 2.54 3.41
C GLY A 86 4.70 2.40 4.56
N VAL A 87 3.56 1.76 4.34
CA VAL A 87 2.50 1.56 5.34
C VAL A 87 2.31 0.06 5.60
N GLY A 88 2.07 -0.29 6.86
CA GLY A 88 1.62 -1.64 7.24
C GLY A 88 0.10 -1.72 7.30
N TYR A 89 -0.44 -2.84 6.83
CA TYR A 89 -1.88 -3.12 6.78
C TYR A 89 -2.18 -4.46 7.44
N TRP A 90 -3.25 -4.52 8.22
CA TRP A 90 -3.87 -5.78 8.60
C TRP A 90 -4.94 -6.13 7.58
N VAL A 91 -4.78 -7.27 6.91
CA VAL A 91 -5.74 -7.80 5.93
C VAL A 91 -6.38 -9.05 6.52
N ASN A 92 -7.70 -9.05 6.65
CA ASN A 92 -8.47 -10.21 7.09
C ASN A 92 -9.17 -10.86 5.91
N LEU A 93 -8.89 -12.14 5.68
CA LEU A 93 -9.51 -12.92 4.60
C LEU A 93 -10.43 -14.02 5.14
N ASP A 94 -11.52 -14.28 4.42
CA ASP A 94 -12.39 -15.43 4.67
C ASP A 94 -11.73 -16.74 4.20
N GLU A 95 -10.97 -16.72 3.11
CA GLU A 95 -10.18 -17.85 2.63
C GLU A 95 -8.76 -17.42 2.22
N ALA A 96 -7.81 -18.36 2.26
CA ALA A 96 -6.43 -18.07 1.88
C ALA A 96 -6.34 -17.80 0.37
N GLY A 97 -5.43 -16.91 -0.04
CA GLY A 97 -5.30 -16.48 -1.43
C GLY A 97 -3.90 -15.94 -1.74
N THR A 98 -3.69 -15.54 -3.00
CA THR A 98 -2.45 -14.86 -3.40
C THR A 98 -2.81 -13.53 -4.05
N MET A 99 -2.37 -12.44 -3.41
CA MET A 99 -2.46 -11.10 -3.97
C MET A 99 -1.32 -10.89 -4.97
N VAL A 100 -1.63 -10.37 -6.15
CA VAL A 100 -0.63 -10.03 -7.17
C VAL A 100 -0.51 -8.51 -7.25
N LEU A 101 0.62 -7.99 -6.78
CA LEU A 101 0.91 -6.57 -6.80
C LEU A 101 1.76 -6.23 -8.02
N SER A 102 1.30 -5.31 -8.86
CA SER A 102 2.08 -4.74 -9.95
C SER A 102 2.48 -3.31 -9.62
N GLY A 103 3.73 -2.96 -9.91
CA GLY A 103 4.20 -1.62 -9.62
C GLY A 103 5.68 -1.38 -9.85
N LEU A 104 6.14 -0.27 -9.28
CA LEU A 104 7.52 0.19 -9.36
C LEU A 104 8.29 -0.15 -8.09
N GLU A 105 9.55 -0.53 -8.25
CA GLU A 105 10.44 -0.71 -7.11
C GLU A 105 10.88 0.62 -6.49
N THR A 106 11.02 1.67 -7.29
CA THR A 106 11.47 2.99 -6.83
C THR A 106 10.68 4.10 -7.54
N PRO A 107 10.60 5.32 -6.96
CA PRO A 107 9.94 6.45 -7.60
C PRO A 107 10.65 6.81 -8.90
N LEU A 108 9.92 7.38 -9.86
CA LEU A 108 10.49 7.79 -11.13
C LEU A 108 11.18 9.16 -10.99
N PRO A 109 12.31 9.39 -11.69
CA PRO A 109 12.90 10.72 -11.76
C PRO A 109 11.86 11.77 -12.23
N PRO A 110 11.85 12.99 -11.66
CA PRO A 110 12.87 13.55 -10.77
C PRO A 110 12.67 13.25 -9.28
N ASP A 111 11.71 12.39 -8.92
CA ASP A 111 11.41 12.12 -7.51
C ASP A 111 12.61 11.48 -6.81
N GLY A 112 12.85 11.91 -5.58
CA GLY A 112 13.95 11.44 -4.74
C GLY A 112 13.73 10.03 -4.18
N PRO A 113 14.64 9.53 -3.32
CA PRO A 113 14.41 8.29 -2.60
C PRO A 113 13.12 8.36 -1.76
N HIS A 114 12.54 7.20 -1.46
CA HIS A 114 11.33 7.15 -0.63
C HIS A 114 11.54 7.81 0.73
N GLU A 115 10.66 8.75 1.07
CA GLU A 115 10.59 9.35 2.39
C GLU A 115 9.21 9.07 2.99
N TYR A 116 9.18 8.48 4.19
CA TYR A 116 7.95 8.22 4.92
C TYR A 116 7.93 9.06 6.20
N ASN A 117 6.91 9.88 6.34
CA ASN A 117 6.74 10.71 7.54
C ASN A 117 6.36 9.84 8.73
N VAL A 118 7.08 9.99 9.84
CA VAL A 118 6.78 9.35 11.12
C VAL A 118 6.49 10.41 12.18
N VAL A 119 5.62 10.07 13.13
CA VAL A 119 5.30 10.94 14.27
C VAL A 119 5.79 10.35 15.59
N VAL A 120 5.79 11.14 16.66
CA VAL A 120 6.13 10.65 18.00
C VAL A 120 5.08 9.62 18.45
N GLY A 121 5.55 8.45 18.88
CA GLY A 121 4.72 7.34 19.34
C GLY A 121 4.67 6.20 18.33
N TRP A 122 3.55 5.48 18.30
CA TRP A 122 3.38 4.33 17.41
C TRP A 122 3.20 4.78 15.96
N ASN A 123 3.89 4.10 15.05
CA ASN A 123 3.71 4.20 13.61
C ASN A 123 3.69 2.75 13.06
N LEU A 124 2.75 2.42 12.18
CA LEU A 124 2.71 1.12 11.53
C LEU A 124 3.30 1.26 10.12
N ILE A 125 4.62 1.13 10.05
CA ILE A 125 5.41 1.35 8.83
C ILE A 125 5.59 0.04 8.08
N GLY A 126 5.48 0.11 6.77
CA GLY A 126 5.76 -1.01 5.90
C GLY A 126 7.27 -1.18 5.72
N PHE A 127 7.75 -2.42 5.86
CA PHE A 127 9.12 -2.75 5.51
C PHE A 127 9.17 -3.23 4.06
N LYS A 128 10.12 -2.69 3.30
CA LYS A 128 10.49 -3.22 2.00
C LYS A 128 11.79 -4.00 2.19
N GLU A 129 11.72 -5.32 2.08
CA GLU A 129 12.95 -6.12 1.91
C GLU A 129 13.42 -5.93 0.46
N VAL A 130 14.68 -5.53 0.32
CA VAL A 130 15.36 -5.36 -0.97
C VAL A 130 16.17 -6.61 -1.26
#